data_AF-A0AAV8XLY5-F1
#
_entry.id   AF-A0AAV8XLY5-F1
#
_cell.length_a   1.000
_cell.length_b   1.000
_cell.length_c   1.000
_cell.angle_alpha   90.00
_cell.angle_beta   90.00
_cell.angle_gamma   90.00
#
_symmetry.space_group_name_H-M   'P 1'
#
loop_
_entity.id
_entity.type
_entity.pdbx_description
1 polymer ?
#
loop_
_entity_poly.entity_id
_entity_poly.type
_entity_poly.pdbx_seq_one_letter_code
_entity_poly.pdbx_strand_id
1 'polypeptide(L)'
;MSWFSDVLLAPPIDVFALVKQYIEDVFENKVYLGVGDNHKLIFKNAGFTEGREYRYWSEKNNNLDFEGFISDLRNAPEHSVIILHACAHNPTGCDPTQAEWEQIADVMKEKRLFPFFDSAFLGIASGDLIKDASIIRYFVQQNFELFCAQSFTKNFGLYSKLRFLKQINSVRHCHPNAFLYYF
;
A
#
# COMPACT_ATOMS: atom_id res chain seq x y z
N MET A 1 34.68 0.98 -0.06
CA MET A 1 33.94 -0.26 -0.44
C MET A 1 32.49 -0.02 -0.06
N SER A 2 31.54 -0.14 -1.01
CA SER A 2 30.12 0.17 -0.74
C SER A 2 29.51 -0.91 0.14
N TRP A 3 28.79 -0.53 1.19
CA TRP A 3 28.07 -1.45 2.10
C TRP A 3 27.00 -2.33 1.41
N PHE A 4 26.75 -2.09 0.12
CA PHE A 4 25.74 -2.78 -0.68
C PHE A 4 26.34 -3.67 -1.77
N SER A 5 27.65 -3.97 -1.71
CA SER A 5 28.30 -4.85 -2.69
C SER A 5 27.79 -6.29 -2.64
N ASP A 6 27.26 -6.73 -1.50
CA ASP A 6 26.93 -8.14 -1.24
C ASP A 6 25.42 -8.42 -1.23
N VAL A 7 24.60 -7.44 -1.65
CA VAL A 7 23.15 -7.65 -1.74
C VAL A 7 22.80 -8.34 -3.06
N LEU A 8 22.34 -9.58 -2.97
CA LEU A 8 21.89 -10.38 -4.10
C LEU A 8 20.66 -9.75 -4.76
N LEU A 9 20.72 -9.57 -6.09
CA LEU A 9 19.58 -9.12 -6.89
C LEU A 9 18.54 -10.24 -6.99
N ALA A 10 17.27 -9.89 -6.82
CA ALA A 10 16.16 -10.84 -7.03
C ALA A 10 15.94 -11.08 -8.55
N PRO A 11 15.77 -12.34 -9.00
CA PRO A 11 15.49 -12.62 -10.40
C PRO A 11 14.06 -12.16 -10.78
N PRO A 12 13.82 -11.65 -12.01
CA PRO A 12 12.53 -11.15 -12.50
C PRO A 12 11.33 -12.12 -12.41
N ILE A 13 11.57 -13.39 -12.11
CA ILE A 13 10.60 -14.49 -12.19
C ILE A 13 9.52 -14.44 -11.09
N ASP A 14 9.81 -13.82 -9.95
CA ASP A 14 8.87 -13.72 -8.82
C ASP A 14 7.73 -12.71 -9.10
N VAL A 15 7.99 -11.66 -9.90
CA VAL A 15 6.97 -10.69 -10.35
C VAL A 15 5.99 -11.35 -11.31
N PHE A 16 6.48 -12.22 -12.20
CA PHE A 16 5.63 -13.00 -13.11
C PHE A 16 4.81 -14.06 -12.36
N ALA A 17 5.31 -14.61 -11.25
CA ALA A 17 4.56 -15.54 -10.42
C ALA A 17 3.37 -14.87 -9.69
N LEU A 18 3.53 -13.63 -9.24
CA LEU A 18 2.46 -12.84 -8.62
C LEU A 18 1.39 -12.42 -9.64
N VAL A 19 1.82 -11.93 -10.81
CA VAL A 19 0.91 -11.63 -11.93
C VAL A 19 0.16 -12.90 -12.36
N LYS A 20 0.84 -14.05 -12.38
CA LYS A 20 0.22 -15.34 -12.68
C LYS A 20 -0.81 -15.75 -11.62
N GLN A 21 -0.48 -15.74 -10.32
CA GLN A 21 -1.43 -16.07 -9.25
C GLN A 21 -2.64 -15.13 -9.22
N TYR A 22 -2.43 -13.84 -9.54
CA TYR A 22 -3.50 -12.86 -9.63
C TYR A 22 -4.40 -13.04 -10.87
N ILE A 23 -3.82 -13.38 -12.04
CA ILE A 23 -4.55 -13.73 -13.27
C ILE A 23 -5.34 -15.05 -13.08
N GLU A 24 -4.80 -15.98 -12.30
CA GLU A 24 -5.42 -17.28 -12.00
C GLU A 24 -6.58 -17.18 -10.98
N ASP A 25 -6.74 -16.04 -10.30
CA ASP A 25 -7.85 -15.80 -9.37
C ASP A 25 -9.12 -15.35 -10.12
N VAL A 26 -10.18 -16.16 -9.99
CA VAL A 26 -11.42 -16.10 -10.77
C VAL A 26 -12.57 -15.35 -10.09
N PHE A 27 -12.31 -14.57 -9.02
CA PHE A 27 -13.37 -13.84 -8.32
C PHE A 27 -14.05 -12.79 -9.21
N GLU A 28 -15.38 -12.85 -9.36
CA GLU A 28 -16.14 -12.07 -10.36
C GLU A 28 -16.24 -10.56 -10.09
N ASN A 29 -15.98 -10.09 -8.86
CA ASN A 29 -16.23 -8.70 -8.43
C ASN A 29 -14.98 -7.95 -7.93
N LYS A 30 -13.84 -8.10 -8.60
CA LYS A 30 -12.60 -7.41 -8.21
C LYS A 30 -12.68 -5.91 -8.53
N VAL A 31 -12.73 -5.08 -7.49
CA VAL A 31 -12.69 -3.61 -7.61
C VAL A 31 -11.44 -3.08 -6.91
N TYR A 32 -10.78 -2.11 -7.55
CA TYR A 32 -9.65 -1.37 -6.97
C TYR A 32 -10.06 0.07 -6.64
N LEU A 33 -9.67 0.54 -5.45
CA LEU A 33 -9.91 1.90 -4.95
C LEU A 33 -8.59 2.56 -4.53
N GLY A 34 -8.20 3.67 -5.13
CA GLY A 34 -7.08 4.48 -4.63
C GLY A 34 -6.79 5.75 -5.43
N VAL A 35 -5.88 6.58 -4.90
CA VAL A 35 -5.60 7.94 -5.39
C VAL A 35 -4.20 7.99 -6.00
N GLY A 36 -4.06 8.70 -7.14
CA GLY A 36 -2.79 8.90 -7.85
C GLY A 36 -2.78 8.30 -9.26
N ASP A 37 -2.35 9.09 -10.26
CA ASP A 37 -2.50 8.78 -11.69
C ASP A 37 -1.85 7.45 -12.13
N ASN A 38 -0.71 7.10 -11.53
CA ASN A 38 0.01 5.89 -11.90
C ASN A 38 -0.65 4.60 -11.39
N HIS A 39 -1.40 4.66 -10.27
CA HIS A 39 -2.05 3.47 -9.71
C HIS A 39 -3.11 2.91 -10.63
N LYS A 40 -3.92 3.79 -11.25
CA LYS A 40 -4.96 3.39 -12.22
C LYS A 40 -4.38 2.56 -13.36
N LEU A 41 -3.25 3.00 -13.93
CA LEU A 41 -2.64 2.33 -15.06
C LEU A 41 -2.03 0.97 -14.67
N ILE A 42 -1.34 0.90 -13.53
CA ILE A 42 -0.73 -0.35 -13.04
C ILE A 42 -1.80 -1.41 -12.79
N PHE A 43 -2.89 -1.05 -12.11
CA PHE A 43 -3.95 -2.01 -11.77
C PHE A 43 -4.75 -2.42 -13.00
N LYS A 44 -5.02 -1.51 -13.93
CA LYS A 44 -5.61 -1.87 -15.22
C LYS A 44 -4.74 -2.88 -15.96
N ASN A 45 -3.42 -2.68 -16.01
CA ASN A 45 -2.49 -3.60 -16.66
C ASN A 45 -2.37 -4.95 -15.93
N ALA A 46 -2.59 -4.97 -14.61
CA ALA A 46 -2.67 -6.20 -13.83
C ALA A 46 -3.96 -7.01 -14.11
N GLY A 47 -4.97 -6.42 -14.75
CA GLY A 47 -6.22 -7.09 -15.13
C GLY A 47 -7.45 -6.63 -14.35
N PHE A 48 -7.35 -5.59 -13.51
CA PHE A 48 -8.53 -4.99 -12.89
C PHE A 48 -9.36 -4.23 -13.93
N THR A 49 -10.64 -4.57 -14.03
CA THR A 49 -11.57 -3.99 -15.02
C THR A 49 -12.40 -2.83 -14.46
N GLU A 50 -12.59 -2.78 -13.14
CA GLU A 50 -13.34 -1.72 -12.44
C GLU A 50 -12.46 -0.98 -11.42
N GLY A 51 -11.87 0.13 -11.85
CA GLY A 51 -11.21 1.09 -10.95
C GLY A 51 -12.17 2.15 -10.46
N ARG A 52 -12.17 2.42 -9.15
CA ARG A 52 -12.92 3.50 -8.50
C ARG A 52 -11.96 4.37 -7.70
N GLU A 53 -12.39 5.57 -7.33
CA GLU A 53 -11.65 6.44 -6.43
C GLU A 53 -12.47 6.67 -5.18
N TYR A 54 -11.83 6.65 -4.01
CA TYR A 54 -12.43 7.17 -2.79
C TYR A 54 -12.13 8.66 -2.67
N ARG A 55 -13.03 9.40 -2.05
CA ARG A 55 -12.79 10.80 -1.67
C ARG A 55 -11.69 10.87 -0.65
N TYR A 56 -10.80 11.85 -0.81
CA TYR A 56 -9.64 12.02 0.07
C TYR A 56 -9.34 13.48 0.36
N TRP A 57 -9.24 14.36 -0.63
CA TRP A 57 -8.93 15.78 -0.39
C TRP A 57 -10.19 16.66 -0.40
N SER A 58 -10.36 17.47 0.64
CA SER A 58 -11.37 18.53 0.67
C SER A 58 -10.72 19.87 0.36
N GLU A 59 -10.98 20.42 -0.84
CA GLU A 59 -10.55 21.78 -1.19
C GLU A 59 -11.13 22.85 -0.27
N LYS A 60 -12.33 22.60 0.28
CA LYS A 60 -13.00 23.52 1.21
C LYS A 60 -12.23 23.66 2.53
N ASN A 61 -11.72 22.54 3.05
CA ASN A 61 -11.08 22.49 4.36
C ASN A 61 -9.55 22.44 4.28
N ASN A 62 -8.99 22.32 3.07
CA ASN A 62 -7.58 22.05 2.80
C ASN A 62 -7.03 20.92 3.67
N ASN A 63 -7.81 19.84 3.79
CA ASN A 63 -7.48 18.69 4.62
C ASN A 63 -8.17 17.42 4.09
N LEU A 64 -7.94 16.29 4.75
CA LEU A 64 -8.62 15.03 4.49
C LEU A 64 -10.15 15.18 4.57
N ASP A 65 -10.85 14.79 3.51
CA ASP A 65 -12.30 14.53 3.51
C ASP A 65 -12.57 13.18 4.18
N PHE A 66 -12.36 13.12 5.49
CA PHE A 66 -12.41 11.88 6.25
C PHE A 66 -13.80 11.21 6.18
N GLU A 67 -14.87 12.01 6.30
CA GLU A 67 -16.24 11.51 6.21
C GLU A 67 -16.56 10.94 4.82
N GLY A 68 -16.12 11.63 3.76
CA GLY A 68 -16.23 11.12 2.40
C GLY A 68 -15.46 9.82 2.21
N PHE A 69 -14.24 9.75 2.73
CA PHE A 69 -13.39 8.58 2.65
C PHE A 69 -14.03 7.36 3.34
N ILE A 70 -14.46 7.50 4.60
CA ILE A 70 -15.13 6.43 5.35
C ILE A 70 -16.42 6.00 4.66
N SER A 71 -17.20 6.94 4.13
CA SER A 71 -18.42 6.66 3.38
C SER A 71 -18.13 5.80 2.14
N ASP A 72 -17.06 6.09 1.41
CA ASP A 72 -16.68 5.32 0.22
C ASP A 72 -16.18 3.92 0.58
N LEU A 73 -15.41 3.78 1.67
CA LEU A 73 -14.99 2.47 2.18
C LEU A 73 -16.18 1.59 2.58
N ARG A 74 -17.18 2.15 3.28
CA ARG A 74 -18.38 1.40 3.68
C ARG A 74 -19.21 0.93 2.48
N ASN A 75 -19.25 1.74 1.43
CA ASN A 75 -19.97 1.45 0.19
C ASN A 75 -19.16 0.59 -0.80
N ALA A 76 -17.87 0.37 -0.55
CA ALA A 76 -17.08 -0.53 -1.36
C ALA A 76 -17.66 -1.97 -1.30
N PRO A 77 -17.67 -2.69 -2.43
CA PRO A 77 -17.93 -4.12 -2.43
C PRO A 77 -16.98 -4.85 -1.48
N GLU A 78 -17.48 -5.87 -0.78
CA GLU A 78 -16.61 -6.69 0.05
C GLU A 78 -15.48 -7.29 -0.79
N HIS A 79 -14.32 -7.50 -0.16
CA HIS A 79 -13.11 -8.01 -0.84
C HIS A 79 -12.49 -7.07 -1.89
N SER A 80 -12.95 -5.82 -1.98
CA SER A 80 -12.26 -4.81 -2.80
C SER A 80 -10.84 -4.55 -2.27
N VAL A 81 -9.92 -4.27 -3.19
CA VAL A 81 -8.55 -3.86 -2.88
C VAL A 81 -8.50 -2.34 -2.71
N ILE A 82 -8.01 -1.88 -1.57
CA ILE A 82 -7.87 -0.47 -1.24
C ILE A 82 -6.38 -0.11 -1.24
N ILE A 83 -5.93 0.74 -2.15
CA ILE A 83 -4.57 1.29 -2.08
C ILE A 83 -4.55 2.44 -1.09
N LEU A 84 -3.58 2.39 -0.18
CA LEU A 84 -3.37 3.37 0.87
C LEU A 84 -1.93 3.88 0.80
N HIS A 85 -1.73 5.19 0.86
CA HIS A 85 -0.39 5.73 1.09
C HIS A 85 -0.03 5.55 2.57
N ALA A 86 1.10 4.91 2.86
CA ALA A 86 1.51 4.65 4.24
C ALA A 86 1.83 5.93 5.02
N CYS A 87 2.43 6.90 4.34
CA CYS A 87 2.77 8.22 4.87
C CYS A 87 3.11 9.17 3.71
N ALA A 88 3.11 10.47 3.97
CA ALA A 88 3.37 11.54 3.00
C ALA A 88 2.56 11.34 1.71
N HIS A 89 1.23 11.34 1.85
CA HIS A 89 0.30 11.12 0.75
C HIS A 89 0.66 11.97 -0.47
N ASN A 90 0.84 11.35 -1.63
CA ASN A 90 1.08 12.05 -2.89
C ASN A 90 -0.25 12.21 -3.66
N PRO A 91 -0.68 13.41 -4.09
CA PRO A 91 0.07 14.68 -4.13
C PRO A 91 -0.19 15.65 -2.96
N THR A 92 -1.10 15.32 -2.05
CA THR A 92 -1.65 16.31 -1.09
C THR A 92 -0.76 16.61 0.10
N GLY A 93 0.15 15.70 0.47
CA GLY A 93 0.93 15.73 1.70
C GLY A 93 0.11 15.53 2.99
N CYS A 94 -1.19 15.27 2.86
CA CYS A 94 -2.13 15.15 3.98
C CYS A 94 -2.33 13.68 4.35
N ASP A 95 -1.90 13.30 5.55
CA ASP A 95 -2.04 11.95 6.08
C ASP A 95 -3.15 11.90 7.15
N PRO A 96 -3.91 10.79 7.26
CA PRO A 96 -4.83 10.61 8.36
C PRO A 96 -4.09 10.58 9.70
N THR A 97 -4.74 11.10 10.73
CA THR A 97 -4.30 10.94 12.12
C THR A 97 -4.38 9.49 12.57
N GLN A 98 -3.71 9.14 13.67
CA GLN A 98 -3.78 7.79 14.24
C GLN A 98 -5.22 7.35 14.54
N ALA A 99 -6.06 8.23 15.09
CA ALA A 99 -7.46 7.91 15.40
C ALA A 99 -8.34 7.75 14.15
N GLU A 100 -8.04 8.48 13.08
CA GLU A 100 -8.70 8.30 11.78
C GLU A 100 -8.28 6.97 11.13
N TRP A 101 -7.00 6.63 11.23
CA TRP A 101 -6.47 5.35 10.77
C TRP A 101 -7.07 4.14 11.48
N GLU A 102 -7.30 4.24 12.79
CA GLU A 102 -7.97 3.20 13.58
C GLU A 102 -9.39 2.96 13.04
N GLN A 103 -10.15 4.04 12.77
CA GLN A 103 -11.48 3.95 12.18
C GLN A 103 -11.48 3.41 10.75
N ILE A 104 -10.49 3.78 9.93
CA ILE A 104 -10.31 3.22 8.58
C ILE A 104 -10.10 1.71 8.68
N ALA A 105 -9.23 1.26 9.58
CA ALA A 105 -8.98 -0.17 9.80
C ALA A 105 -10.26 -0.89 10.27
N ASP A 106 -11.04 -0.30 11.17
CA ASP A 106 -12.29 -0.90 11.64
C ASP A 106 -13.28 -1.13 10.49
N VAL A 107 -13.49 -0.12 9.64
CA VAL A 107 -14.37 -0.22 8.47
C VAL A 107 -13.83 -1.25 7.47
N MET A 108 -12.53 -1.24 7.20
CA MET A 108 -11.92 -2.21 6.28
C MET A 108 -12.08 -3.64 6.79
N LYS A 109 -11.95 -3.87 8.10
CA LYS A 109 -12.15 -5.19 8.71
C LYS A 109 -13.61 -5.63 8.62
N GLU A 110 -14.55 -4.74 8.98
CA GLU A 110 -16.00 -4.98 8.88
C GLU A 110 -16.40 -5.39 7.46
N LYS A 111 -15.88 -4.66 6.47
CA LYS A 111 -16.19 -4.84 5.04
C LYS A 111 -15.32 -5.88 4.35
N ARG A 112 -14.42 -6.56 5.07
CA ARG A 112 -13.45 -7.54 4.51
C ARG A 112 -12.67 -6.98 3.32
N LEU A 113 -12.27 -5.72 3.41
CA LEU A 113 -11.50 -5.03 2.38
C LEU A 113 -10.02 -5.39 2.52
N PHE A 114 -9.33 -5.47 1.38
CA PHE A 114 -7.92 -5.84 1.34
C PHE A 114 -7.03 -4.60 1.25
N PRO A 115 -6.21 -4.29 2.27
CA PRO A 115 -5.28 -3.17 2.23
C PRO A 115 -4.05 -3.46 1.37
N PHE A 116 -3.76 -2.54 0.46
CA PHE A 116 -2.53 -2.48 -0.32
C PHE A 116 -1.83 -1.16 0.00
N PHE A 117 -0.75 -1.19 0.79
CA PHE A 117 0.02 0.01 1.08
C PHE A 117 1.01 0.36 -0.03
N ASP A 118 1.00 1.59 -0.53
CA ASP A 118 2.15 2.17 -1.24
C ASP A 118 3.00 2.97 -0.24
N SER A 119 4.26 2.58 -0.12
CA SER A 119 5.22 3.01 0.88
C SER A 119 6.48 3.56 0.23
N ALA A 120 6.35 4.76 -0.33
CA ALA A 120 7.40 5.39 -1.13
C ALA A 120 8.32 6.35 -0.35
N PHE A 121 7.90 6.80 0.84
CA PHE A 121 8.52 7.92 1.56
C PHE A 121 8.95 7.58 3.00
N LEU A 122 9.09 6.30 3.33
CA LEU A 122 9.48 5.87 4.68
C LEU A 122 10.80 6.49 5.17
N GLY A 123 10.77 7.12 6.34
CA GLY A 123 11.93 7.82 6.93
C GLY A 123 12.17 9.21 6.33
N ILE A 124 11.47 9.59 5.26
CA ILE A 124 11.46 10.98 4.74
C ILE A 124 10.34 11.78 5.38
N ALA A 125 9.15 11.20 5.55
CA ALA A 125 7.96 11.93 5.96
C ALA A 125 8.12 12.59 7.33
N SER A 126 8.63 11.86 8.32
CA SER A 126 8.90 12.39 9.66
C SER A 126 10.38 12.47 10.04
N GLY A 127 11.28 11.90 9.23
CA GLY A 127 12.68 11.67 9.60
C GLY A 127 12.90 10.42 10.46
N ASP A 128 11.83 9.69 10.79
CA ASP A 128 11.86 8.46 11.59
C ASP A 128 11.17 7.31 10.82
N LEU A 129 11.96 6.30 10.47
CA LEU A 129 11.49 5.12 9.74
C LEU A 129 10.42 4.32 10.49
N ILE A 130 10.54 4.21 11.82
CA ILE A 130 9.61 3.44 12.64
C ILE A 130 8.27 4.17 12.73
N LYS A 131 8.32 5.48 12.89
CA LYS A 131 7.13 6.33 12.89
C LYS A 131 6.42 6.30 11.55
N ASP A 132 7.14 6.41 10.45
CA ASP A 132 6.54 6.40 9.10
C ASP A 132 5.95 5.03 8.73
N ALA A 133 6.45 3.95 9.32
CA ALA A 133 5.93 2.59 9.13
C ALA A 133 4.85 2.20 10.15
N SER A 134 4.48 3.09 11.08
CA SER A 134 3.61 2.75 12.22
C SER A 134 2.26 2.23 11.77
N ILE A 135 1.67 2.81 10.72
CA ILE A 135 0.33 2.43 10.27
C ILE A 135 0.30 1.04 9.64
N ILE A 136 1.32 0.69 8.85
CA ILE A 136 1.44 -0.65 8.28
C ILE A 136 1.52 -1.67 9.43
N ARG A 137 2.34 -1.36 10.45
CA ARG A 137 2.48 -2.22 11.63
C ARG A 137 1.18 -2.34 12.41
N TYR A 138 0.42 -1.26 12.55
CA TYR A 138 -0.89 -1.27 13.19
C TYR A 138 -1.85 -2.22 12.46
N PHE A 139 -1.94 -2.15 11.12
CA PHE A 139 -2.76 -3.09 10.35
C PHE A 139 -2.33 -4.56 10.54
N VAL A 140 -1.02 -4.84 10.59
CA VAL A 140 -0.52 -6.20 10.91
C VAL A 140 -0.94 -6.65 12.32
N GLN A 141 -0.83 -5.76 13.32
CA GLN A 141 -1.27 -6.04 14.70
C GLN A 141 -2.79 -6.28 14.80
N GLN A 142 -3.55 -5.66 13.89
CA GLN A 142 -4.99 -5.89 13.74
C GLN A 142 -5.31 -7.17 12.94
N ASN A 143 -4.31 -8.03 12.67
CA ASN A 143 -4.43 -9.31 11.96
C ASN A 143 -4.90 -9.20 10.50
N PHE A 144 -4.69 -8.05 9.85
CA PHE A 144 -4.94 -7.94 8.42
C PHE A 144 -3.99 -8.84 7.62
N GLU A 145 -4.54 -9.48 6.60
CA GLU A 145 -3.77 -9.82 5.40
C GLU A 145 -3.64 -8.56 4.55
N LEU A 146 -2.41 -8.23 4.14
CA LEU A 146 -2.13 -6.99 3.44
C LEU A 146 -0.96 -7.14 2.47
N PHE A 147 -0.93 -6.27 1.48
CA PHE A 147 0.26 -5.98 0.69
C PHE A 147 0.85 -4.63 1.09
N CYS A 148 2.17 -4.53 0.95
CA CYS A 148 2.87 -3.26 1.02
C CYS A 148 3.92 -3.25 -0.08
N ALA A 149 3.83 -2.27 -0.99
CA ALA A 149 4.82 -1.96 -2.01
C ALA A 149 5.76 -0.89 -1.48
N GLN A 150 7.02 -1.25 -1.25
CA GLN A 150 8.03 -0.33 -0.71
C GLN A 150 8.98 0.16 -1.80
N SER A 151 9.11 1.48 -1.96
CA SER A 151 10.06 2.09 -2.88
C SER A 151 11.27 2.69 -2.14
N PHE A 152 12.47 2.50 -2.69
CA PHE A 152 13.71 3.13 -2.19
C PHE A 152 14.19 4.31 -3.04
N THR A 153 13.46 4.63 -4.11
CA THR A 153 13.86 5.65 -5.07
C THR A 153 14.00 7.03 -4.44
N LYS A 154 13.09 7.39 -3.53
CA LYS A 154 13.12 8.68 -2.82
C LYS A 154 14.08 8.64 -1.63
N ASN A 155 13.89 7.67 -0.74
CA ASN A 155 14.66 7.53 0.51
C ASN A 155 16.17 7.40 0.30
N PHE A 156 16.61 6.72 -0.77
CA PHE A 156 18.02 6.54 -1.09
C PHE A 156 18.47 7.32 -2.33
N GLY A 157 17.61 8.17 -2.91
CA GLY A 157 17.92 8.92 -4.13
C GLY A 157 18.20 8.04 -5.36
N LEU A 158 17.71 6.81 -5.39
CA LEU A 158 17.99 5.80 -6.41
C LEU A 158 17.05 5.88 -7.63
N TYR A 159 16.56 7.07 -7.99
CA TYR A 159 15.61 7.27 -9.10
C TYR A 159 16.05 6.65 -10.44
N SER A 160 17.36 6.65 -10.74
CA SER A 160 17.91 6.10 -11.99
C SER A 160 18.39 4.65 -11.87
N LYS A 161 18.27 4.05 -10.69
CA LYS A 161 18.69 2.67 -10.40
C LYS A 161 17.49 1.97 -9.79
N LEU A 162 16.68 1.30 -10.62
CA LEU A 162 15.69 0.32 -10.18
C LEU A 162 16.42 -0.81 -9.44
N ARG A 163 16.76 -0.56 -8.17
CA ARG A 163 17.40 -1.50 -7.28
C ARG A 163 16.35 -1.96 -6.30
N PHE A 164 15.75 -3.09 -6.65
CA PHE A 164 14.88 -3.86 -5.78
C PHE A 164 15.75 -4.42 -4.65
N LEU A 165 15.57 -3.93 -3.42
CA LEU A 165 16.13 -4.55 -2.23
C LEU A 165 15.10 -5.52 -1.69
N LYS A 166 15.35 -6.82 -1.86
CA LYS A 166 14.56 -7.91 -1.28
C LYS A 166 14.99 -8.09 0.16
N GLN A 167 14.20 -7.65 1.14
CA GLN A 167 14.25 -8.23 2.48
C GLN A 167 13.14 -9.27 2.60
N ILE A 168 13.34 -10.46 2.01
CA ILE A 168 12.63 -11.63 2.52
C ILE A 168 13.30 -11.99 3.83
N ASN A 169 12.83 -11.36 4.90
CA ASN A 169 12.54 -12.19 6.05
C ASN A 169 11.15 -12.74 5.77
N SER A 170 11.03 -14.06 5.63
CA SER A 170 9.80 -14.67 6.12
C SER A 170 9.64 -14.10 7.51
N VAL A 171 8.62 -13.30 7.73
CA VAL A 171 8.27 -12.82 9.05
C VAL A 171 7.68 -14.03 9.80
N ARG A 172 8.51 -15.05 10.01
CA ARG A 172 8.22 -16.23 10.83
C ARG A 172 8.17 -15.85 12.32
N HIS A 173 8.44 -14.59 12.66
CA HIS A 173 8.37 -14.06 14.02
C HIS A 173 7.44 -12.84 14.21
N CYS A 174 6.72 -12.36 13.19
CA CYS A 174 5.67 -11.34 13.37
C CYS A 174 4.44 -11.64 12.48
N HIS A 175 3.60 -12.54 12.97
CA HIS A 175 2.23 -12.82 12.49
C HIS A 175 2.08 -13.45 11.08
N PRO A 176 1.35 -14.58 10.94
CA PRO A 176 1.26 -15.37 9.69
C PRO A 176 0.54 -14.69 8.50
N ASN A 177 0.03 -13.46 8.66
CA ASN A 177 -0.91 -12.86 7.71
C ASN A 177 -0.31 -11.72 6.87
N ALA A 178 0.91 -11.22 7.15
CA ALA A 178 1.45 -10.07 6.43
C ALA A 178 2.42 -10.47 5.31
N PHE A 179 2.13 -10.04 4.07
CA PHE A 179 3.04 -10.23 2.95
C PHE A 179 3.67 -8.90 2.54
N LEU A 180 4.98 -8.80 2.69
CA LEU A 180 5.77 -7.63 2.31
C LEU A 180 6.40 -7.83 0.93
N TYR A 181 6.12 -6.93 -0.01
CA TYR A 181 6.63 -7.02 -1.38
C TYR A 181 7.43 -5.76 -1.74
N TYR A 182 8.58 -5.96 -2.37
CA TYR A 182 9.47 -4.87 -2.76
C TYR A 182 9.32 -4.61 -4.27
N PHE A 183 8.99 -3.37 -4.64
CA PHE A 183 8.85 -2.93 -6.03
C PHE A 183 9.71 -1.68 -6.33
#